data_AF-A0A2M8BMX2-F1
#
_entry.id   AF-A0A2M8BMX2-F1
#
_cell.length_a   1.000
_cell.length_b   1.000
_cell.length_c   1.000
_cell.angle_alpha   90.00
_cell.angle_beta   90.00
_cell.angle_gamma   90.00
#
_symmetry.space_group_name_H-M   'P 1'
#
loop_
_entity.id
_entity.type
_entity.pdbx_description
1 polymer ?
#
loop_
_entity_poly.entity_id
_entity_poly.type
_entity_poly.pdbx_seq_one_letter_code
_entity_poly.pdbx_strand_id
1 'polypeptide(L)'
;MKLIHERCGGACVECGDTGGLEFDHIVPIALGGTGDPENGQLLCRACHKEKTPVDHVRAALARRCEFMLGTIDNLLAAIQAVAA
;
A
#
# COMPACT_ATOMS: atom_id res chain seq x y z
N MET A 1 -9.94 1.26 15.97
CA MET A 1 -8.98 0.24 16.48
C MET A 1 -9.66 -1.07 16.88
N LYS A 2 -10.74 -1.08 17.69
CA LYS A 2 -11.48 -2.30 18.07
C LYS A 2 -11.92 -3.16 16.87
N LEU A 3 -12.46 -2.53 15.82
CA LEU A 3 -12.92 -3.19 14.60
C LEU A 3 -11.82 -3.97 13.85
N ILE A 4 -10.61 -3.41 13.74
CA ILE A 4 -9.47 -4.07 13.09
C ILE A 4 -9.05 -5.28 13.92
N HIS A 5 -8.96 -5.11 15.24
CA HIS A 5 -8.56 -6.17 16.15
C HIS A 5 -9.50 -7.39 16.10
N GLU A 6 -10.81 -7.15 16.08
CA GLU A 6 -11.84 -8.18 15.94
C GLU A 6 -11.77 -8.89 14.59
N ARG A 7 -11.62 -8.15 13.48
CA ARG A 7 -11.47 -8.72 12.13
C ARG A 7 -10.24 -9.60 11.99
N CYS A 8 -9.13 -9.20 12.62
CA CYS A 8 -7.90 -9.97 12.61
C CYS A 8 -7.88 -11.10 13.66
N GLY A 9 -8.99 -11.32 14.38
CA GLY A 9 -9.09 -12.37 15.40
C GLY A 9 -8.11 -12.20 16.57
N GLY A 10 -7.57 -10.99 16.73
CA GLY A 10 -6.50 -10.72 17.69
C GLY A 10 -5.19 -11.46 17.46
N ALA A 11 -4.90 -11.79 16.21
CA ALA A 11 -3.65 -12.40 15.80
C ALA A 11 -3.07 -11.66 14.58
N CYS A 12 -1.79 -11.88 14.34
CA CYS A 12 -1.11 -11.52 13.11
C CYS A 12 -1.80 -12.23 11.94
N VAL A 13 -2.22 -11.49 10.92
CA VAL A 13 -2.92 -12.06 9.76
C VAL A 13 -2.01 -12.92 8.87
N GLU A 14 -0.69 -12.73 8.95
CA GLU A 14 0.28 -13.47 8.14
C GLU A 14 0.71 -14.80 8.77
N CYS A 15 0.91 -14.82 10.10
CA CYS A 15 1.51 -15.98 10.78
C CYS A 15 0.71 -16.51 11.98
N GLY A 16 -0.33 -15.81 12.42
CA GLY A 16 -1.18 -16.22 13.55
C GLY A 16 -0.61 -15.95 14.94
N ASP A 17 0.57 -15.34 15.08
CA ASP A 17 1.11 -14.93 16.38
C ASP A 17 0.17 -13.93 17.07
N THR A 18 0.04 -14.02 18.39
CA THR A 18 -0.78 -13.11 19.21
C THR A 18 0.06 -12.11 20.01
N GLY A 19 1.39 -12.25 19.97
CA GLY A 19 2.34 -11.39 20.69
C GLY A 19 2.80 -10.18 19.88
N GLY A 20 2.94 -9.03 20.56
CA GLY A 20 3.59 -7.84 20.00
C GLY A 20 2.96 -7.33 18.70
N LEU A 21 1.63 -7.33 18.63
CA LEU A 21 0.88 -6.93 17.44
C LEU A 21 0.97 -5.42 17.22
N GLU A 22 1.11 -5.04 15.95
CA GLU A 22 1.17 -3.69 15.45
C GLU A 22 0.09 -3.50 14.37
N PHE A 23 -0.52 -2.31 14.36
CA PHE A 23 -1.47 -1.94 13.31
C PHE A 23 -0.70 -1.50 12.07
N ASP A 24 -1.10 -2.06 10.94
CA ASP A 24 -0.50 -1.75 9.64
C ASP A 24 -1.58 -1.63 8.57
N HIS A 25 -1.25 -1.01 7.43
CA HIS A 25 -2.14 -0.90 6.29
C HIS A 25 -1.94 -2.08 5.34
N ILE A 26 -3.03 -2.74 4.92
CA ILE A 26 -3.01 -3.79 3.90
C ILE A 26 -2.42 -3.24 2.60
N VAL A 27 -2.94 -2.09 2.14
CA VAL A 27 -2.36 -1.29 1.07
C VAL A 27 -1.72 -0.04 1.69
N PRO A 28 -0.41 0.19 1.51
CA PRO A 28 0.24 1.41 1.99
C PRO A 28 -0.41 2.67 1.41
N ILE A 29 -0.49 3.75 2.21
CA ILE A 29 -1.01 5.05 1.75
C ILE A 29 -0.26 5.55 0.51
N ALA A 30 1.06 5.34 0.46
CA ALA A 30 1.91 5.71 -0.68
C ALA A 30 1.59 4.95 -1.98
N LEU A 31 0.76 3.91 -1.92
CA LEU A 31 0.26 3.12 -3.05
C LEU A 31 -1.26 3.30 -3.25
N GLY A 32 -1.85 4.35 -2.67
CA GLY A 32 -3.28 4.64 -2.78
C GLY A 32 -4.17 3.93 -1.76
N GLY A 33 -3.59 3.33 -0.71
CA GLY A 33 -4.37 2.78 0.40
C GLY A 33 -5.06 3.86 1.23
N THR A 34 -6.21 3.52 1.83
CA THR A 34 -6.98 4.44 2.68
C THR A 34 -6.65 4.25 4.17
N GLY A 35 -7.01 5.24 4.99
CA GLY A 35 -6.94 5.14 6.45
C GLY A 35 -8.16 4.46 7.07
N ASP A 36 -9.05 3.91 6.23
CA ASP A 36 -10.29 3.29 6.70
C ASP A 36 -9.98 1.98 7.45
N PRO A 37 -10.78 1.62 8.47
CA PRO A 37 -10.58 0.38 9.23
C PRO A 37 -10.51 -0.87 8.35
N GLU A 38 -11.17 -0.86 7.19
CA GLU A 38 -11.19 -1.91 6.18
C GLU A 38 -9.78 -2.22 5.65
N ASN A 39 -8.95 -1.19 5.49
CA ASN A 39 -7.56 -1.28 5.04
C ASN A 39 -6.57 -1.51 6.20
N GLY A 40 -7.04 -1.55 7.45
CA GLY A 40 -6.21 -1.89 8.60
C GLY A 40 -6.07 -3.40 8.80
N GLN A 41 -4.89 -3.84 9.21
CA GLN A 41 -4.57 -5.21 9.62
C GLN A 41 -3.70 -5.23 10.89
N LEU A 42 -3.62 -6.40 11.54
CA LEU A 42 -2.67 -6.67 12.62
C LEU A 42 -1.53 -7.54 12.11
N LEU A 43 -0.30 -7.12 12.39
CA LEU A 43 0.92 -7.89 12.13
C LEU A 43 1.74 -8.01 13.41
N CYS A 44 2.40 -9.15 13.63
CA CYS A 44 3.45 -9.20 14.65
C CYS A 44 4.67 -8.40 14.19
N ARG A 45 5.54 -8.00 15.12
CA ARG A 45 6.74 -7.21 14.82
C ARG A 45 7.62 -7.81 13.73
N ALA A 46 7.73 -9.14 13.66
CA ALA A 46 8.54 -9.82 12.65
C ALA A 46 7.94 -9.64 11.26
N CYS A 47 6.65 -9.99 11.07
CA CYS A 47 5.96 -9.83 9.79
C CYS A 47 5.86 -8.36 9.37
N HIS A 48 5.60 -7.44 10.31
CA HIS A 48 5.57 -6.01 9.98
C HIS A 48 6.93 -5.51 9.49
N LYS A 49 8.02 -5.90 10.16
CA LYS A 49 9.39 -5.57 9.75
C LYS A 49 9.76 -6.13 8.38
N GLU A 50 9.24 -7.30 8.02
CA GLU A 50 9.43 -7.90 6.69
C GLU A 50 8.63 -7.16 5.61
N LYS A 51 7.41 -6.72 5.92
CA LYS A 51 6.53 -6.00 4.99
C LYS A 51 7.04 -4.60 4.67
N THR A 52 7.53 -3.85 5.65
CA THR A 52 7.98 -2.45 5.49
C THR A 52 8.94 -2.22 4.30
N PRO A 53 10.08 -2.95 4.16
CA PRO A 53 10.98 -2.74 3.03
C PRO A 53 10.36 -3.13 1.68
N VAL A 54 9.51 -4.17 1.65
CA VAL A 54 8.78 -4.58 0.43
C VAL A 54 7.87 -3.44 -0.03
N ASP A 55 7.13 -2.82 0.88
CA ASP A 55 6.25 -1.71 0.56
C ASP A 55 7.01 -0.45 0.12
N HIS A 56 8.17 -0.17 0.72
CA HIS A 56 9.02 0.92 0.26
C HIS A 56 9.49 0.72 -1.18
N VAL A 57 9.88 -0.51 -1.55
CA VAL A 57 10.26 -0.84 -2.93
C VAL A 57 9.05 -0.70 -3.85
N ARG A 58 7.89 -1.26 -3.48
CA ARG A 58 6.66 -1.14 -4.28
C ARG A 58 6.26 0.31 -4.51
N ALA A 59 6.28 1.14 -3.47
CA ALA A 59 6.02 2.59 -3.57
C ALA A 59 7.03 3.28 -4.48
N ALA A 60 8.31 2.93 -4.40
CA ALA A 60 9.33 3.48 -5.31
C ALA A 60 9.09 3.09 -6.76
N LEU A 61 8.69 1.85 -7.04
CA LEU A 61 8.37 1.38 -8.39
C LEU A 61 7.11 2.04 -8.93
N ALA A 62 6.05 2.17 -8.13
CA ALA A 62 4.81 2.83 -8.53
C ALA A 62 5.07 4.27 -8.99
N ARG A 63 5.85 5.04 -8.23
CA ARG A 63 6.24 6.42 -8.61
C ARG A 63 6.97 6.49 -9.96
N ARG A 64 7.77 5.47 -10.31
CA ARG A 64 8.45 5.41 -11.61
C ARG A 64 7.46 5.20 -12.75
N CYS A 65 6.48 4.32 -12.56
CA CYS A 65 5.43 4.10 -13.55
C CYS A 65 4.51 5.31 -13.70
N GLU A 66 4.12 5.96 -12.61
CA GLU A 66 3.31 7.20 -12.65
C GLU A 66 4.00 8.29 -13.46
N PHE A 67 5.31 8.46 -13.29
CA PHE A 67 6.09 9.38 -14.12
C PHE A 67 6.05 9.01 -15.61
N MET A 68 6.25 7.73 -15.95
CA MET A 68 6.20 7.28 -17.36
C MET A 68 4.80 7.37 -17.97
N LEU A 69 3.75 7.13 -17.21
CA LEU A 69 2.37 7.28 -17.69
C LEU A 69 2.08 8.76 -17.98
N GLY A 70 2.51 9.67 -17.11
CA GLY A 70 2.36 11.11 -17.34
C GLY A 70 3.13 11.60 -18.58
N THR A 71 4.30 11.03 -18.90
CA THR A 71 4.99 11.40 -20.15
C THR A 71 4.26 10.90 -21.39
N ILE A 72 3.61 9.73 -21.32
CA ILE A 72 2.76 9.21 -22.40
C ILE A 72 1.54 10.11 -22.60
N ASP A 73 0.86 10.50 -21.52
CA ASP A 73 -0.31 11.39 -21.59
C ASP A 73 0.04 12.74 -22.22
N ASN A 74 1.18 13.32 -21.83
CA ASN A 74 1.68 14.57 -22.41
C ASN A 74 2.01 14.42 -23.90
N LEU A 75 2.63 13.30 -24.30
CA LEU A 75 2.95 13.04 -25.70
C LEU A 75 1.68 12.86 -26.53
N LEU A 76 0.67 12.16 -26.00
CA LEU A 76 -0.62 11.98 -26.65
C LEU A 76 -1.32 13.32 -26.88
N ALA A 77 -1.35 14.18 -25.85
CA ALA A 77 -1.90 15.53 -25.95
C ALA A 77 -1.17 16.38 -27.02
N ALA A 78 0.16 16.28 -27.10
CA ALA A 78 0.95 16.99 -28.11
C ALA A 78 0.65 16.50 -29.53
N ILE A 79 0.51 15.19 -29.75
CA ILE A 79 0.13 14.62 -31.06
C ILE A 79 -1.25 15.12 -31.47
N GLN A 80 -2.22 15.11 -30.56
CA GLN A 80 -3.58 15.60 -30.81
C GLN A 80 -3.60 17.09 -31.17
N ALA A 81 -2.74 17.90 -30.56
CA ALA A 81 -2.64 19.33 -30.85
C ALA A 81 -2.06 19.65 -32.24
N VAL A 82 -1.22 18.78 -32.80
CA VAL A 82 -0.67 18.93 -34.17
C VAL A 82 -1.61 18.36 -35.23
N ALA A 83 -2.50 17.44 -34.83
CA ALA A 83 -3.51 16.85 -35.71
C ALA A 83 -4.80 17.70 -35.84
N ALA A 84 -4.89 18.80 -35.10
CA ALA A 84 -5.98 19.79 -35.16
C ALA A 84 -5.60 20.99 -36.02
#